data_AF-A0A940AVU9-F1
#
_entry.id   AF-A0A940AVU9-F1
#
_cell.length_a   1.000
_cell.length_b   1.000
_cell.length_c   1.000
_cell.angle_alpha   90.00
_cell.angle_beta   90.00
_cell.angle_gamma   90.00
#
_symmetry.space_group_name_H-M   'P 1'
#
loop_
_entity.id
_entity.type
_entity.pdbx_description
1 polymer ?
#
loop_
_entity_poly.entity_id
_entity_poly.type
_entity_poly.pdbx_seq_one_letter_code
_entity_poly.pdbx_strand_id
1 'polypeptide(L)'
;EKIRHSYQVLGAGNYILRHEPCFQNCSKEKISYYQGIVLLHDVCRFIEILEKEGYHPVIKAFCWMQGEGDACSKEGAEQYIKLYDAMLKDFREAFADDLERCTFFDAGVSDVWPFYYIVNAEKKAYAERNADCRYFDTLAAGLTTANEPFEQPDIAHYDTDSVIKLGKMFADEILLD
;
A
#
# COMPACT_ATOMS: atom_id res chain seq x y z
N GLU A 1 20.33 5.15 14.58
CA GLU A 1 19.47 4.47 15.57
C GLU A 1 17.97 4.68 15.29
N LYS A 2 17.50 5.93 15.16
CA LYS A 2 16.08 6.26 14.83
C LYS A 2 15.55 5.60 13.53
N ILE A 3 16.27 5.68 12.40
CA ILE A 3 15.88 5.02 11.12
C ILE A 3 15.78 3.49 11.27
N ARG A 4 16.68 2.90 12.06
CA ARG A 4 16.71 1.45 12.32
C ARG A 4 15.51 1.01 13.17
N HIS A 5 14.97 1.91 14.00
CA HIS A 5 13.75 1.72 14.77
C HIS A 5 12.49 1.89 13.89
N SER A 6 12.49 2.82 12.94
CA SER A 6 11.40 3.01 11.98
C SER A 6 11.16 1.78 11.11
N TYR A 7 12.25 1.15 10.61
CA TYR A 7 12.15 -0.14 9.90
C TYR A 7 11.69 -1.29 10.79
N GLN A 8 11.87 -1.18 12.12
CA GLN A 8 11.29 -2.13 13.05
C GLN A 8 9.78 -1.96 13.18
N VAL A 9 9.15 -0.80 12.94
CA VAL A 9 7.71 -0.61 13.25
C VAL A 9 6.77 -1.18 12.18
N LEU A 10 7.09 -1.04 10.88
CA LEU A 10 6.32 -1.70 9.81
C LEU A 10 6.41 -3.23 9.86
N GLY A 11 7.61 -3.74 10.16
CA GLY A 11 7.85 -5.17 10.39
C GLY A 11 7.26 -5.64 11.71
N ALA A 12 7.40 -4.87 12.79
CA ALA A 12 6.92 -5.23 14.13
C ALA A 12 5.41 -5.13 14.24
N GLY A 13 4.72 -4.17 13.65
CA GLY A 13 3.26 -4.11 13.68
C GLY A 13 2.64 -5.36 13.04
N ASN A 14 3.07 -5.70 11.82
CA ASN A 14 2.64 -6.94 11.16
C ASN A 14 3.13 -8.22 11.87
N TYR A 15 4.33 -8.20 12.47
CA TYR A 15 4.86 -9.31 13.25
C TYR A 15 4.09 -9.51 14.58
N ILE A 16 3.86 -8.45 15.34
CA ILE A 16 3.12 -8.40 16.61
C ILE A 16 1.67 -8.85 16.36
N LEU A 17 1.00 -8.34 15.33
CA LEU A 17 -0.36 -8.77 14.97
C LEU A 17 -0.45 -10.27 14.67
N ARG A 18 0.64 -10.88 14.17
CA ARG A 18 0.70 -12.32 13.87
C ARG A 18 1.16 -13.19 15.05
N HIS A 19 1.94 -12.63 15.99
CA HIS A 19 2.63 -13.42 17.02
C HIS A 19 2.17 -13.12 18.45
N GLU A 20 1.36 -12.09 18.69
CA GLU A 20 0.77 -11.85 20.01
C GLU A 20 -0.52 -12.67 20.20
N PRO A 21 -0.64 -13.44 21.31
CA PRO A 21 -1.80 -14.29 21.57
C PRO A 21 -3.16 -13.58 21.54
N CYS A 22 -3.20 -12.28 21.85
CA CYS A 22 -4.44 -11.51 21.85
C CYS A 22 -5.03 -11.27 20.45
N PHE A 23 -4.22 -11.38 19.39
CA PHE A 23 -4.66 -11.21 18.00
C PHE A 23 -4.94 -12.54 17.27
N GLN A 24 -4.47 -13.67 17.79
CA GLN A 24 -4.60 -14.99 17.15
C GLN A 24 -6.05 -15.44 16.89
N ASN A 25 -7.02 -14.90 17.64
CA ASN A 25 -8.45 -15.22 17.50
C ASN A 25 -9.28 -14.05 16.96
N CYS A 26 -8.65 -12.97 16.48
CA CYS A 26 -9.38 -11.84 15.90
C CYS A 26 -9.94 -12.21 14.52
N SER A 27 -11.10 -11.66 14.16
CA SER A 27 -11.63 -11.80 12.80
C SER A 27 -10.70 -11.13 11.79
N LYS A 28 -10.77 -11.54 10.52
CA LYS A 28 -10.00 -10.91 9.45
C LYS A 28 -10.25 -9.40 9.37
N GLU A 29 -11.51 -8.95 9.52
CA GLU A 29 -11.81 -7.51 9.52
C GLU A 29 -11.11 -6.79 10.67
N LYS A 30 -11.06 -7.42 11.85
CA LYS A 30 -10.42 -6.84 13.03
C LYS A 30 -8.89 -6.78 12.89
N ILE A 31 -8.28 -7.76 12.24
CA ILE A 31 -6.85 -7.72 11.90
C ILE A 31 -6.57 -6.60 10.88
N SER A 32 -7.36 -6.50 9.80
CA SER A 32 -7.22 -5.42 8.81
C SER A 32 -7.39 -4.04 9.43
N TYR A 33 -8.32 -3.88 10.37
CA TYR A 33 -8.48 -2.64 11.15
C TYR A 33 -7.22 -2.30 11.94
N TYR A 34 -6.61 -3.27 12.64
CA TYR A 34 -5.36 -3.03 13.35
C TYR A 34 -4.17 -2.71 12.43
N GLN A 35 -4.11 -3.31 11.24
CA GLN A 35 -3.10 -2.95 10.24
C GLN A 35 -3.26 -1.50 9.78
N GLY A 36 -4.50 -1.04 9.58
CA GLY A 36 -4.79 0.38 9.32
C GLY A 36 -4.32 1.28 10.45
N ILE A 37 -4.54 0.90 11.72
CA ILE A 37 -4.05 1.65 12.88
C ILE A 37 -2.52 1.75 12.87
N VAL A 38 -1.80 0.67 12.57
CA VAL A 38 -0.33 0.70 12.52
C VAL A 38 0.16 1.66 11.44
N LEU A 39 -0.46 1.65 10.25
CA LEU A 39 -0.13 2.58 9.17
C LEU A 39 -0.30 4.04 9.62
N LEU A 40 -1.46 4.39 10.17
CA LEU A 40 -1.75 5.75 10.64
C LEU A 40 -0.79 6.15 11.77
N HIS A 41 -0.57 5.26 12.73
CA HIS A 41 0.37 5.47 13.84
C HIS A 41 1.78 5.81 13.35
N ASP A 42 2.28 5.08 12.35
CA ASP A 42 3.65 5.29 11.86
C ASP A 42 3.78 6.63 11.14
N VAL A 43 2.79 7.02 10.33
CA VAL A 43 2.77 8.33 9.69
C VAL A 43 2.74 9.45 10.74
N CYS A 44 1.83 9.38 11.74
CA CYS A 44 1.80 10.34 12.85
C CYS A 44 3.17 10.40 13.56
N ARG A 45 3.80 9.25 13.80
CA ARG A 45 5.07 9.19 14.51
C ARG A 45 6.20 9.84 13.73
N PHE A 46 6.24 9.69 12.42
CA PHE A 46 7.22 10.37 11.58
C PHE A 46 7.02 11.88 11.59
N ILE A 47 5.76 12.35 11.51
CA ILE A 47 5.41 13.77 11.61
C ILE A 47 5.93 14.33 12.94
N GLU A 48 5.59 13.72 14.07
CA GLU A 48 6.04 14.14 15.40
C GLU A 48 7.58 14.23 15.52
N ILE A 49 8.31 13.30 14.92
CA ILE A 49 9.78 13.28 14.97
C ILE A 49 10.34 14.48 14.21
N LEU A 50 9.80 14.77 13.03
CA LEU A 50 10.25 15.87 12.18
C LEU A 50 9.89 17.23 12.81
N GLU A 51 8.71 17.37 13.39
CA GLU A 51 8.30 18.57 14.14
C GLU A 51 9.20 18.84 15.34
N LYS A 52 9.56 17.80 16.10
CA LYS A 52 10.52 17.93 17.22
C LYS A 52 11.91 18.37 16.77
N GLU A 53 12.26 18.14 15.51
CA GLU A 53 13.51 18.59 14.90
C GLU A 53 13.38 19.99 14.24
N GLY A 54 12.21 20.62 14.36
CA GLY A 54 11.93 21.97 13.84
C GLY A 54 11.50 22.02 12.38
N TYR A 55 11.19 20.87 11.78
CA TYR A 55 10.64 20.79 10.43
C TYR A 55 9.11 20.86 10.45
N HIS A 56 8.52 21.15 9.29
CA HIS A 56 7.07 21.14 9.07
C HIS A 56 6.79 20.16 7.93
N PRO A 57 6.72 18.85 8.23
CA PRO A 57 6.51 17.83 7.20
C PRO A 57 5.13 17.99 6.56
N VAL A 58 5.05 17.60 5.28
CA VAL A 58 3.81 17.63 4.51
C VAL A 58 3.70 16.32 3.74
N ILE A 59 2.51 15.73 3.74
CA ILE A 59 2.25 14.51 2.99
C ILE A 59 1.93 14.89 1.54
N LYS A 60 2.86 14.59 0.62
CA LYS A 60 2.75 14.91 -0.81
C LYS A 60 2.04 13.84 -1.63
N ALA A 61 2.18 12.57 -1.26
CA ALA A 61 1.59 11.47 -2.01
C ALA A 61 1.45 10.22 -1.13
N PHE A 62 0.52 9.36 -1.52
CA PHE A 62 0.34 8.02 -0.95
C PHE A 62 0.59 6.98 -2.03
N CYS A 63 1.69 6.23 -1.92
CA CYS A 63 2.04 5.17 -2.87
C CYS A 63 1.56 3.82 -2.34
N TRP A 64 0.57 3.23 -3.00
CA TRP A 64 -0.04 1.97 -2.60
C TRP A 64 0.20 0.89 -3.64
N MET A 65 0.64 -0.28 -3.19
CA MET A 65 0.58 -1.52 -3.95
C MET A 65 0.24 -2.64 -2.98
N GLN A 66 -1.00 -3.08 -3.03
CA GLN A 66 -1.50 -4.24 -2.30
C GLN A 66 -2.74 -4.75 -3.03
N GLY A 67 -3.06 -6.03 -2.89
CA GLY A 67 -4.30 -6.63 -3.35
C GLY A 67 -4.14 -8.11 -3.69
N GLU A 68 -2.93 -8.63 -3.59
CA GLU A 68 -2.54 -10.02 -3.80
C GLU A 68 -3.35 -10.96 -2.89
N GLY A 69 -3.43 -10.61 -1.60
CA GLY A 69 -4.20 -11.37 -0.62
C GLY A 69 -5.69 -11.39 -0.95
N ASP A 70 -6.25 -10.27 -1.37
CA ASP A 70 -7.65 -10.13 -1.74
C ASP A 70 -7.97 -10.84 -3.05
N ALA A 71 -7.02 -10.87 -3.98
CA ALA A 71 -7.10 -11.60 -5.25
C ALA A 71 -6.98 -13.13 -5.11
N CYS A 72 -6.73 -13.65 -3.90
CA CYS A 72 -6.73 -15.10 -3.63
C CYS A 72 -8.14 -15.72 -3.65
N SER A 73 -9.20 -14.92 -3.47
CA SER A 73 -10.59 -15.40 -3.57
C SER A 73 -11.48 -14.39 -4.28
N LYS A 74 -12.57 -14.88 -4.88
CA LYS A 74 -13.52 -14.02 -5.59
C LYS A 74 -14.18 -13.03 -4.64
N GLU A 75 -14.57 -13.50 -3.46
CA GLU A 75 -15.23 -12.68 -2.45
C GLU A 75 -14.30 -11.58 -1.90
N GLY A 76 -13.00 -11.86 -1.76
CA GLY A 76 -12.01 -10.87 -1.36
C GLY A 76 -11.84 -9.79 -2.44
N ALA A 77 -11.67 -10.23 -3.69
CA ALA A 77 -11.52 -9.34 -4.83
C ALA A 77 -12.73 -8.42 -5.03
N GLU A 78 -13.96 -8.95 -4.86
CA GLU A 78 -15.21 -8.18 -4.96
C GLU A 78 -15.40 -7.18 -3.80
N GLN A 79 -14.77 -7.40 -2.64
CA GLN A 79 -14.83 -6.49 -1.49
C GLN A 79 -13.72 -5.45 -1.48
N TYR A 80 -12.64 -5.67 -2.23
CA TYR A 80 -11.41 -4.88 -2.20
C TYR A 80 -11.68 -3.37 -2.21
N ILE A 81 -12.40 -2.88 -3.22
CA ILE A 81 -12.51 -1.45 -3.43
C ILE A 81 -13.36 -0.74 -2.37
N LYS A 82 -14.31 -1.45 -1.77
CA LYS A 82 -15.10 -0.94 -0.65
C LYS A 82 -14.21 -0.70 0.58
N LEU A 83 -13.31 -1.64 0.85
CA LEU A 83 -12.38 -1.55 1.99
C LEU A 83 -11.29 -0.51 1.73
N TYR A 84 -10.77 -0.46 0.50
CA TYR A 84 -9.81 0.56 0.07
C TYR A 84 -10.38 1.98 0.17
N ASP A 85 -11.62 2.20 -0.27
CA ASP A 85 -12.31 3.49 -0.16
C ASP A 85 -12.48 3.92 1.30
N ALA A 86 -12.84 2.99 2.19
CA ALA A 86 -12.94 3.27 3.62
C ALA A 86 -11.57 3.64 4.21
N MET A 87 -10.52 2.90 3.88
CA MET A 87 -9.15 3.20 4.32
C MET A 87 -8.68 4.59 3.87
N LEU A 88 -8.94 4.97 2.61
CA LEU A 88 -8.55 6.29 2.12
C LEU A 88 -9.34 7.41 2.79
N LYS A 89 -10.62 7.18 3.13
CA LYS A 89 -11.41 8.15 3.91
C LYS A 89 -10.82 8.34 5.30
N ASP A 90 -10.54 7.25 6.01
CA ASP A 90 -9.92 7.29 7.34
C ASP A 90 -8.56 8.01 7.29
N PHE A 91 -7.76 7.76 6.26
CA PHE A 91 -6.47 8.43 6.05
C PHE A 91 -6.63 9.94 5.79
N ARG A 92 -7.55 10.33 4.91
CA ARG A 92 -7.83 11.75 4.62
C ARG A 92 -8.34 12.49 5.85
N GLU A 93 -9.21 11.86 6.64
CA GLU A 93 -9.73 12.43 7.88
C GLU A 93 -8.63 12.58 8.93
N ALA A 94 -7.77 11.58 9.09
CA ALA A 94 -6.69 11.59 10.09
C ALA A 94 -5.62 12.66 9.82
N PHE A 95 -5.37 12.98 8.55
CA PHE A 95 -4.30 13.88 8.12
C PHE A 95 -4.80 15.14 7.40
N ALA A 96 -6.05 15.55 7.62
CA ALA A 96 -6.66 16.66 6.89
C ALA A 96 -5.83 17.96 6.91
N ASP A 97 -5.12 18.22 8.01
CA ASP A 97 -4.27 19.40 8.19
C ASP A 97 -2.84 19.24 7.59
N ASP A 98 -2.41 18.00 7.36
CA ASP A 98 -1.05 17.66 6.88
C ASP A 98 -1.00 17.30 5.38
N LEU A 99 -2.17 17.20 4.74
CA LEU A 99 -2.31 16.89 3.32
C LEU A 99 -2.29 18.17 2.47
N GLU A 100 -1.17 18.42 1.78
CA GLU A 100 -1.10 19.47 0.77
C GLU A 100 -1.07 18.84 -0.62
N ARG A 101 -2.21 18.87 -1.34
CA ARG A 101 -2.34 18.28 -2.68
C ARG A 101 -1.80 16.84 -2.72
N CYS A 102 -2.34 15.97 -1.87
CA CYS A 102 -1.89 14.59 -1.82
C CYS A 102 -2.57 13.74 -2.91
N THR A 103 -1.77 13.25 -3.86
CA THR A 103 -2.24 12.27 -4.84
C THR A 103 -2.07 10.84 -4.30
N PHE A 104 -3.13 10.04 -4.43
CA PHE A 104 -3.17 8.63 -4.06
C PHE A 104 -2.89 7.77 -5.29
N PHE A 105 -1.68 7.22 -5.35
CA PHE A 105 -1.25 6.33 -6.42
C PHE A 105 -1.51 4.89 -6.01
N ASP A 106 -2.18 4.13 -6.87
CA ASP A 106 -2.49 2.72 -6.65
C ASP A 106 -1.98 1.86 -7.82
N ALA A 107 -1.04 0.96 -7.53
CA ALA A 107 -0.46 0.05 -8.50
C ALA A 107 -1.23 -1.29 -8.58
N GLY A 108 -1.39 -1.79 -9.80
CA GLY A 108 -1.98 -3.10 -10.04
C GLY A 108 -1.11 -4.25 -9.52
N VAL A 109 -1.75 -5.37 -9.18
CA VAL A 109 -1.07 -6.63 -8.82
C VAL A 109 -0.81 -7.51 -10.04
N SER A 110 0.12 -8.45 -9.91
CA SER A 110 0.50 -9.35 -11.01
C SER A 110 -0.61 -10.32 -11.40
N ASP A 111 -0.51 -10.89 -12.60
CA ASP A 111 -1.47 -11.84 -13.17
C ASP A 111 -1.38 -13.26 -12.60
N VAL A 112 -0.42 -13.50 -11.70
CA VAL A 112 -0.25 -14.78 -10.99
C VAL A 112 -1.38 -15.05 -9.97
N TRP A 113 -2.10 -14.01 -9.54
CA TRP A 113 -3.18 -14.13 -8.56
C TRP A 113 -4.52 -14.47 -9.22
N PRO A 114 -5.29 -15.47 -8.75
CA PRO A 114 -6.46 -15.98 -9.47
C PRO A 114 -7.51 -14.95 -9.88
N PHE A 115 -7.75 -13.94 -9.03
CA PHE A 115 -8.75 -12.89 -9.27
C PHE A 115 -8.14 -11.50 -9.46
N TYR A 116 -6.87 -11.43 -9.89
CA TYR A 116 -6.15 -10.16 -10.11
C TYR A 116 -6.93 -9.20 -11.01
N TYR A 117 -7.60 -9.74 -12.03
CA TYR A 117 -8.31 -8.97 -13.04
C TYR A 117 -9.51 -8.21 -12.46
N ILE A 118 -10.13 -8.73 -11.39
CA ILE A 118 -11.22 -8.04 -10.68
C ILE A 118 -10.62 -6.88 -9.87
N VAL A 119 -9.59 -7.16 -9.07
CA VAL A 119 -8.92 -6.15 -8.24
C VAL A 119 -8.38 -5.00 -9.10
N ASN A 120 -7.58 -5.31 -10.13
CA ASN A 120 -6.98 -4.30 -11.02
C ASN A 120 -8.04 -3.49 -11.79
N ALA A 121 -9.14 -4.12 -12.22
CA ALA A 121 -10.24 -3.41 -12.87
C ALA A 121 -10.93 -2.41 -11.92
N GLU A 122 -11.18 -2.81 -10.68
CA GLU A 122 -11.78 -1.91 -9.68
C GLU A 122 -10.85 -0.78 -9.27
N LYS A 123 -9.54 -1.04 -9.10
CA LYS A 123 -8.54 0.02 -8.86
C LYS A 123 -8.54 1.06 -9.96
N LYS A 124 -8.50 0.61 -11.22
CA LYS A 124 -8.56 1.47 -12.39
C LYS A 124 -9.85 2.30 -12.41
N ALA A 125 -11.00 1.65 -12.26
CA ALA A 125 -12.30 2.33 -12.24
C ALA A 125 -12.42 3.31 -11.07
N TYR A 126 -11.81 3.03 -9.92
CA TYR A 126 -11.77 3.95 -8.78
C TYR A 126 -10.94 5.19 -9.08
N ALA A 127 -9.76 5.04 -9.69
CA ALA A 127 -8.94 6.18 -10.11
C ALA A 127 -9.63 7.05 -11.18
N GLU A 128 -10.41 6.44 -12.09
CA GLU A 128 -11.20 7.19 -13.08
C GLU A 128 -12.33 8.03 -12.45
N ARG A 129 -12.81 7.64 -11.27
CA ARG A 129 -13.92 8.31 -10.55
C ARG A 129 -13.45 9.31 -9.48
N ASN A 130 -12.18 9.27 -9.09
CA ASN A 130 -11.61 10.10 -8.02
C ASN A 130 -10.42 10.90 -8.55
N ALA A 131 -10.57 12.23 -8.61
CA ALA A 131 -9.62 13.10 -9.30
C ALA A 131 -8.22 13.12 -8.68
N ASP A 132 -8.13 12.88 -7.37
CA ASP A 132 -6.92 12.78 -6.56
C ASP A 132 -6.34 11.36 -6.50
N CYS A 133 -6.92 10.42 -7.24
CA CYS A 133 -6.43 9.06 -7.35
C CYS A 133 -5.83 8.80 -8.74
N ARG A 134 -4.78 7.98 -8.80
CA ARG A 134 -4.11 7.56 -10.02
C ARG A 134 -3.86 6.06 -9.98
N TYR A 135 -4.11 5.37 -11.09
CA TYR A 135 -3.86 3.95 -11.22
C TYR A 135 -2.67 3.68 -12.12
N PHE A 136 -1.74 2.84 -11.66
CA PHE A 136 -0.64 2.34 -12.46
C PHE A 136 -0.91 0.91 -12.90
N ASP A 137 -1.11 0.74 -14.21
CA ASP A 137 -1.24 -0.56 -14.83
C ASP A 137 0.13 -1.23 -14.94
N THR A 138 0.46 -2.03 -13.92
CA THR A 138 1.76 -2.70 -13.78
C THR A 138 1.98 -3.75 -14.87
N LEU A 139 0.91 -4.41 -15.33
CA LEU A 139 0.98 -5.38 -16.42
C LEU A 139 1.20 -4.69 -17.77
N ALA A 140 0.47 -3.61 -18.06
CA ALA A 140 0.70 -2.81 -19.27
C ALA A 140 2.09 -2.14 -19.26
N ALA A 141 2.60 -1.79 -18.09
CA ALA A 141 3.97 -1.33 -17.90
C ALA A 141 5.01 -2.47 -18.02
N GLY A 142 4.60 -3.72 -18.17
CA GLY A 142 5.49 -4.87 -18.39
C GLY A 142 6.32 -5.25 -17.16
N LEU A 143 5.81 -5.00 -15.96
CA LEU A 143 6.39 -5.57 -14.73
C LEU A 143 6.15 -7.08 -14.74
N THR A 144 7.10 -7.84 -14.21
CA THR A 144 7.09 -9.29 -14.26
C THR A 144 7.66 -9.92 -12.98
N THR A 145 7.31 -11.18 -12.76
CA THR A 145 7.85 -12.04 -11.69
C THR A 145 8.82 -13.09 -12.25
N ALA A 146 9.09 -13.04 -13.56
CA ALA A 146 9.70 -14.13 -14.30
C ALA A 146 11.24 -14.14 -14.27
N ASN A 147 11.90 -13.06 -13.84
CA ASN A 147 13.37 -12.99 -13.82
C ASN A 147 13.99 -13.43 -12.48
N GLU A 148 13.21 -14.10 -11.63
CA GLU A 148 13.70 -14.63 -10.35
C GLU A 148 14.68 -15.81 -10.53
N PRO A 149 15.63 -16.02 -9.58
CA PRO A 149 16.56 -17.14 -9.64
C PRO A 149 15.84 -18.49 -9.67
N PHE A 150 16.25 -19.35 -10.61
CA PHE A 150 15.61 -20.66 -10.85
C PHE A 150 15.56 -21.59 -9.63
N GLU A 151 16.53 -21.48 -8.71
CA GLU A 151 16.65 -22.36 -7.56
C GLU A 151 15.55 -22.14 -6.52
N GLN A 152 15.04 -20.91 -6.40
CA GLN A 152 13.98 -20.52 -5.46
C GLN A 152 13.14 -19.39 -6.07
N PRO A 153 12.34 -19.67 -7.12
CA PRO A 153 11.62 -18.61 -7.82
C PRO A 153 10.50 -18.07 -6.95
N ASP A 154 10.55 -16.77 -6.64
CA ASP A 154 9.46 -16.05 -6.01
C ASP A 154 8.47 -15.56 -7.07
N ILE A 155 7.54 -16.44 -7.43
CA ILE A 155 6.54 -16.10 -8.45
C ILE A 155 5.45 -15.15 -7.93
N ALA A 156 5.41 -14.88 -6.62
CA ALA A 156 4.37 -14.08 -5.99
C ALA A 156 4.68 -12.57 -6.07
N HIS A 157 5.96 -12.20 -6.12
CA HIS A 157 6.41 -10.82 -6.09
C HIS A 157 7.05 -10.41 -7.42
N TYR A 158 6.91 -9.12 -7.77
CA TYR A 158 7.63 -8.55 -8.90
C TYR A 158 9.14 -8.65 -8.68
N ASP A 159 9.86 -8.95 -9.77
CA ASP A 159 11.31 -9.03 -9.73
C ASP A 159 11.96 -7.66 -9.43
N THR A 160 13.25 -7.70 -9.11
CA THR A 160 14.00 -6.49 -8.72
C THR A 160 13.92 -5.38 -9.78
N ASP A 161 14.04 -5.72 -11.06
CA ASP A 161 14.00 -4.74 -12.16
C ASP A 161 12.61 -4.11 -12.29
N SER A 162 11.57 -4.90 -12.10
CA SER A 162 10.17 -4.48 -12.09
C SER A 162 9.86 -3.56 -10.91
N VAL A 163 10.39 -3.86 -9.71
CA VAL A 163 10.24 -2.98 -8.54
C VAL A 163 11.00 -1.66 -8.72
N ILE A 164 12.20 -1.68 -9.32
CA ILE A 164 12.92 -0.45 -9.67
C ILE A 164 12.11 0.39 -10.67
N LYS A 165 11.50 -0.25 -11.67
CA LYS A 165 10.65 0.42 -12.65
C LYS A 165 9.41 1.01 -11.99
N LEU A 166 8.75 0.28 -11.09
CA LEU A 166 7.60 0.77 -10.34
C LEU A 166 7.95 2.00 -9.50
N GLY A 167 9.08 1.96 -8.80
CA GLY A 167 9.57 3.09 -8.01
C GLY A 167 9.80 4.34 -8.86
N LYS A 168 10.32 4.19 -10.09
CA LYS A 168 10.44 5.29 -11.05
C LYS A 168 9.10 5.83 -11.50
N MET A 169 8.11 4.96 -11.77
CA MET A 169 6.76 5.40 -12.13
C MET A 169 6.10 6.25 -11.03
N PHE A 170 6.23 5.84 -9.76
CA PHE A 170 5.79 6.68 -8.65
C PHE A 170 6.55 8.01 -8.59
N ALA A 171 7.88 7.97 -8.67
CA ALA A 171 8.70 9.17 -8.58
C ALA A 171 8.41 10.18 -9.70
N ASP A 172 8.25 9.72 -10.93
CA ASP A 172 7.99 10.57 -12.09
C ASP A 172 6.66 11.34 -11.92
N GLU A 173 5.62 10.69 -11.42
CA GLU A 173 4.33 11.35 -11.19
C GLU A 173 4.35 12.29 -9.98
N ILE A 174 5.00 11.89 -8.88
CA ILE A 174 5.13 12.74 -7.68
C ILE A 174 5.90 14.03 -7.98
N LEU A 175 6.89 13.98 -8.87
CA LEU A 175 7.70 15.15 -9.23
C LEU A 175 7.01 16.09 -10.23
N LEU A 176 5.91 15.64 -10.85
CA LEU A 176 5.11 16.42 -11.80
C LEU A 176 3.89 17.12 -11.17
N ASP A 177 3.47 16.69 -9.97
CA ASP A 177 2.34 17.22 -9.18
C ASP A 177 2.72 18.49 -8.37
#